data_AF-A0A919HUE2-F1
#
_entry.id   AF-A0A919HUE2-F1
#
_cell.length_a   1.000
_cell.length_b   1.000
_cell.length_c   1.000
_cell.angle_alpha   90.00
_cell.angle_beta   90.00
_cell.angle_gamma   90.00
#
_symmetry.space_group_name_H-M   'P 1'
#
loop_
_entity.id
_entity.type
_entity.pdbx_description
1 polymer ?
#
loop_
_entity_poly.entity_id
_entity_poly.type
_entity_poly.pdbx_seq_one_letter_code
_entity_poly.pdbx_strand_id
1 'polypeptide(L)'
;MDVGIDADPLPGLINLKVARGSGNIARTAAMSRQQAETVLLASMHLTRQLAADGVKAFGVGELGMANTTPAAATISVLTGSDPDAVVGCGANLPLAQRGHKVAVVRGR
;
A
#
# COMPACT_ATOMS: atom_id res chain seq x y z
N MET A 1 12.69 1.11 3.00
CA MET A 1 12.37 -0.33 2.99
C MET A 1 11.62 -0.60 1.70
N ASP A 2 12.13 -1.51 0.88
CA ASP A 2 11.46 -1.95 -0.33
C ASP A 2 10.66 -3.23 -0.01
N VAL A 3 9.33 -3.15 -0.10
CA VAL A 3 8.42 -4.29 0.11
C VAL A 3 7.89 -4.88 -1.19
N GLY A 4 8.09 -4.22 -2.33
CA GLY A 4 7.36 -4.58 -3.53
C GLY A 4 7.54 -3.67 -4.75
N ILE A 5 8.62 -2.87 -4.84
CA ILE A 5 8.88 -2.06 -6.04
C ILE A 5 8.99 -2.99 -7.26
N ASP A 6 8.33 -2.66 -8.37
CA ASP A 6 8.48 -3.38 -9.63
C ASP A 6 9.78 -2.97 -10.35
N ALA A 7 10.90 -3.39 -9.76
CA ALA A 7 12.25 -3.17 -10.26
C ALA A 7 13.21 -4.19 -9.63
N ASP A 8 14.45 -4.23 -10.14
CA ASP A 8 15.55 -4.91 -9.46
C ASP A 8 15.83 -4.27 -8.09
N PRO A 9 16.43 -5.01 -7.14
CA PRO A 9 16.79 -4.46 -5.83
C PRO A 9 17.67 -3.20 -5.96
N LEU A 10 17.26 -2.14 -5.26
CA LEU A 10 17.95 -0.86 -5.28
C LEU A 10 19.03 -0.80 -4.17
N PRO A 11 20.26 -0.38 -4.47
CA PRO A 11 21.29 -0.19 -3.46
C PRO A 11 20.86 0.76 -2.35
N GLY A 12 21.19 0.44 -1.10
CA GLY A 12 20.90 1.27 0.06
C GLY A 12 19.49 1.11 0.66
N LEU A 13 18.60 0.33 0.04
CA LEU A 13 17.31 0.00 0.62
C LEU A 13 17.37 -1.29 1.45
N ILE A 14 16.71 -1.28 2.62
CA ILE A 14 16.35 -2.51 3.32
C ILE A 14 15.42 -3.32 2.39
N ASN A 15 15.89 -4.48 1.94
CA ASN A 15 15.16 -5.34 1.01
C ASN A 15 14.24 -6.31 1.77
N LEU A 16 12.94 -6.08 1.68
CA LEU A 16 11.88 -6.95 2.18
C LEU A 16 10.85 -7.23 1.07
N LYS A 17 11.33 -7.28 -0.19
CA LYS A 17 10.51 -7.44 -1.38
C LYS A 17 9.85 -8.82 -1.40
N VAL A 18 8.52 -8.86 -1.33
CA VAL A 18 7.74 -10.12 -1.41
C VAL A 18 7.24 -10.46 -2.82
N ALA A 19 7.27 -9.49 -3.73
CA ALA A 19 6.95 -9.61 -5.16
C ALA A 19 7.45 -8.37 -5.92
N ARG A 20 7.44 -8.41 -7.25
CA ARG A 20 7.56 -7.22 -8.11
C ARG A 20 6.17 -6.64 -8.33
N GLY A 21 5.84 -5.57 -7.62
CA GLY A 21 4.47 -5.04 -7.55
C GLY A 21 3.50 -5.98 -6.83
N SER A 22 2.32 -5.45 -6.50
CA SER A 22 1.19 -6.25 -6.03
C SER A 22 0.31 -6.70 -7.20
N GLY A 23 -0.57 -7.67 -6.95
CA GLY A 23 -1.67 -7.98 -7.86
C GLY A 23 -2.57 -6.75 -8.10
N ASN A 24 -3.14 -6.67 -9.30
CA ASN A 24 -4.13 -5.63 -9.62
C ASN A 24 -5.44 -5.93 -8.88
N ILE A 25 -5.74 -5.11 -7.86
CA ILE A 25 -6.90 -5.27 -6.98
C ILE A 25 -8.27 -5.21 -7.69
N ALA A 26 -8.32 -4.67 -8.91
CA ALA A 26 -9.54 -4.67 -9.72
C ALA A 26 -9.85 -6.05 -10.32
N ARG A 27 -8.91 -7.01 -10.25
CA ARG A 27 -9.01 -8.33 -10.91
C ARG A 27 -8.69 -9.49 -9.97
N THR A 28 -7.81 -9.29 -9.01
CA THR A 28 -7.32 -10.35 -8.12
C THR A 28 -6.83 -9.76 -6.81
N ALA A 29 -6.54 -10.60 -5.81
CA ALA A 29 -5.96 -10.16 -4.56
C ALA A 29 -4.59 -9.48 -4.80
N ALA A 30 -4.30 -8.43 -4.02
CA ALA A 30 -3.02 -7.73 -4.06
C ALA A 30 -1.84 -8.67 -3.75
N MET A 31 -2.06 -9.63 -2.85
CA MET A 31 -1.06 -10.60 -2.41
C MET A 31 -1.77 -11.79 -1.76
N SER A 32 -1.04 -12.90 -1.57
CA SER A 32 -1.52 -13.98 -0.70
C SER A 32 -1.53 -13.55 0.77
N ARG A 33 -2.35 -14.23 1.58
CA ARG A 33 -2.35 -14.02 3.04
C ARG A 33 -0.97 -14.24 3.66
N GLN A 34 -0.23 -15.25 3.20
CA GLN A 34 1.12 -15.55 3.68
C GLN A 34 2.10 -14.41 3.38
N GLN A 35 2.01 -13.78 2.20
CA GLN A 35 2.83 -12.63 1.86
C GLN A 35 2.52 -11.43 2.76
N ALA A 36 1.23 -11.18 3.06
CA ALA A 36 0.84 -10.13 3.98
C ALA A 36 1.40 -10.37 5.39
N GLU A 37 1.27 -11.59 5.92
CA GLU A 37 1.82 -11.98 7.23
C GLU A 37 3.35 -11.84 7.27
N THR A 38 4.03 -12.20 6.18
CA THR A 38 5.49 -12.05 6.06
C THR A 38 5.93 -10.58 6.18
N VAL A 39 5.28 -9.67 5.44
CA VAL A 39 5.59 -8.24 5.52
C VAL A 39 5.31 -7.69 6.91
N LEU A 40 4.15 -8.03 7.50
CA LEU A 40 3.79 -7.58 8.84
C LEU A 40 4.82 -7.99 9.89
N LEU A 41 5.19 -9.28 9.93
CA LEU A 41 6.15 -9.80 10.90
C LEU A 41 7.55 -9.20 10.70
N ALA A 42 8.00 -9.07 9.46
CA ALA A 42 9.31 -8.47 9.16
C ALA A 42 9.37 -6.99 9.56
N SER A 43 8.33 -6.21 9.26
CA SER A 43 8.23 -4.81 9.70
C SER A 43 8.20 -4.69 11.22
N MET A 44 7.42 -5.53 11.91
CA MET A 44 7.37 -5.55 13.38
C MET A 44 8.74 -5.86 13.99
N HIS A 45 9.48 -6.82 13.42
CA HIS A 45 10.82 -7.17 13.89
C HIS A 45 11.79 -5.99 13.73
N LEU A 46 11.80 -5.36 12.55
CA LEU A 46 12.65 -4.20 12.28
C LEU A 46 12.33 -3.03 13.23
N THR A 47 11.06 -2.68 13.42
CA THR A 47 10.65 -1.62 14.34
C THR A 47 11.09 -1.92 15.77
N ARG A 48 10.97 -3.18 16.23
CA ARG A 48 11.44 -3.60 17.56
C ARG A 48 12.95 -3.51 17.71
N GLN A 49 13.72 -3.88 16.69
CA GLN A 49 15.17 -3.73 16.69
C GLN A 49 15.56 -2.25 16.81
N LEU A 50 14.98 -1.37 15.99
CA LEU A 50 15.24 0.07 16.05
C LEU A 50 14.89 0.67 17.42
N ALA A 51 13.82 0.20 18.07
CA ALA A 51 13.46 0.63 19.42
C ALA A 51 14.50 0.18 20.47
N ALA A 52 15.00 -1.04 20.35
CA ALA A 52 16.09 -1.56 21.20
C ALA A 52 17.40 -0.78 20.99
N ASP A 53 17.66 -0.34 19.76
CA ASP A 53 18.82 0.49 19.39
C ASP A 53 18.67 1.96 19.83
N GLY A 54 17.57 2.30 20.50
CA GLY A 54 17.40 3.59 21.15
C GLY A 54 16.43 4.55 20.46
N VAL A 55 15.79 4.18 19.34
CA VAL A 55 14.74 5.00 18.73
C VAL A 55 13.54 5.12 19.69
N LYS A 56 13.10 6.36 19.95
CA LYS A 56 12.02 6.66 20.92
C LYS A 56 10.72 7.16 20.29
N ALA A 57 10.75 7.53 19.01
CA ALA A 57 9.59 7.96 18.26
C ALA A 57 9.69 7.46 16.82
N PHE A 58 8.55 7.06 16.26
CA PHE A 58 8.45 6.56 14.89
C PHE A 58 7.46 7.39 14.10
N GLY A 59 7.85 7.77 12.88
CA GLY A 59 6.95 8.23 11.84
C GLY A 59 6.76 7.11 10.82
N VAL A 60 5.58 7.03 10.22
CA VAL A 60 5.32 6.13 9.10
C VAL A 60 5.15 6.92 7.82
N GLY A 61 5.62 6.33 6.73
CA GLY A 61 5.52 6.87 5.40
C GLY A 61 5.54 5.73 4.39
N GLU A 62 5.08 6.03 3.19
CA GLU A 62 4.94 5.06 2.13
C GLU A 62 5.25 5.73 0.79
N LEU A 63 5.52 4.91 -0.23
CA LEU A 63 5.79 5.40 -1.58
C LEU A 63 5.32 4.33 -2.57
N GLY A 64 4.39 4.70 -3.44
CA GLY A 64 3.94 3.83 -4.52
C GLY A 64 3.05 4.54 -5.53
N MET A 65 3.27 4.31 -6.82
CA MET A 65 2.38 4.84 -7.83
C MET A 65 1.01 4.16 -7.70
N ALA A 66 -0.06 4.96 -7.82
CA ALA A 66 -1.47 4.52 -7.71
C ALA A 66 -1.91 3.95 -6.33
N ASN A 67 -1.07 4.01 -5.29
CA ASN A 67 -1.35 3.52 -3.93
C ASN A 67 -2.62 4.10 -3.26
N THR A 68 -3.04 5.30 -3.64
CA THR A 68 -4.26 5.92 -3.08
C THR A 68 -5.53 5.19 -3.49
N THR A 69 -5.48 4.35 -4.53
CA THR A 69 -6.59 3.47 -4.94
C THR A 69 -6.83 2.34 -3.92
N PRO A 70 -5.85 1.45 -3.60
CA PRO A 70 -6.01 0.47 -2.53
C PRO A 70 -6.26 1.10 -1.16
N ALA A 71 -5.69 2.28 -0.88
CA ALA A 71 -5.98 3.00 0.37
C ALA A 71 -7.48 3.36 0.47
N ALA A 72 -8.06 3.93 -0.58
CA ALA A 72 -9.49 4.24 -0.62
C ALA A 72 -10.38 2.99 -0.54
N ALA A 73 -10.00 1.90 -1.21
CA ALA A 73 -10.70 0.62 -1.11
C ALA A 73 -10.70 0.08 0.33
N THR A 74 -9.55 0.15 1.01
CA THR A 74 -9.41 -0.28 2.40
C THR A 74 -10.30 0.56 3.33
N ILE A 75 -10.29 1.88 3.17
CA ILE A 75 -11.13 2.79 3.97
C ILE A 75 -12.63 2.51 3.72
N SER A 76 -13.03 2.35 2.45
CA SER A 76 -14.42 2.03 2.08
C SER A 76 -14.90 0.75 2.78
N VAL A 77 -14.11 -0.33 2.72
CA VAL A 77 -14.46 -1.61 3.37
C VAL A 77 -14.49 -1.49 4.89
N LEU A 78 -13.50 -0.86 5.51
CA LEU A 78 -13.40 -0.78 6.98
C LEU A 78 -14.47 0.14 7.60
N THR A 79 -14.93 1.16 6.86
CA THR A 79 -15.88 2.15 7.38
C THR A 79 -17.30 1.96 6.86
N GLY A 80 -17.51 1.13 5.84
CA GLY A 80 -18.77 1.00 5.12
C GLY A 80 -19.12 2.21 4.23
N SER A 81 -18.18 3.13 4.00
CA SER A 81 -18.39 4.33 3.19
C SER A 81 -18.44 3.99 1.69
N ASP A 82 -19.32 4.67 0.92
CA ASP A 82 -19.34 4.53 -0.54
C ASP A 82 -17.99 5.00 -1.14
N PRO A 83 -17.43 4.29 -2.14
CA PRO A 83 -16.17 4.68 -2.79
C PRO A 83 -16.12 6.13 -3.28
N ASP A 84 -17.25 6.72 -3.69
CA ASP A 84 -17.30 8.10 -4.16
C ASP A 84 -16.94 9.11 -3.06
N ALA A 85 -17.19 8.78 -1.78
CA ALA A 85 -16.90 9.63 -0.63
C ALA A 85 -15.44 9.59 -0.18
N VAL A 86 -14.69 8.53 -0.53
CA VAL A 86 -13.33 8.29 -0.02
C VAL A 86 -12.24 8.35 -1.10
N VAL A 87 -12.61 8.33 -2.38
CA VAL A 87 -11.67 8.42 -3.50
C VAL A 87 -11.33 9.89 -3.80
N GLY A 88 -10.10 10.27 -3.49
CA GLY A 88 -9.49 11.55 -3.86
C GLY A 88 -8.64 11.52 -5.14
N CYS A 89 -8.10 12.68 -5.51
CA CYS A 89 -7.25 12.84 -6.70
C CYS A 89 -5.85 12.20 -6.57
N GLY A 90 -5.40 11.87 -5.36
CA GLY A 90 -4.03 11.38 -5.15
C GLY A 90 -3.00 12.40 -5.64
N ALA A 91 -1.98 11.93 -6.37
CA ALA A 91 -0.96 12.79 -6.98
C ALA A 91 -1.48 13.51 -8.24
N ASN A 92 -2.42 14.44 -8.07
CA ASN A 92 -2.96 15.30 -9.12
C ASN A 92 -3.66 14.58 -10.29
N LEU A 93 -4.39 13.49 -10.04
CA LEU A 93 -5.27 12.90 -11.05
C LEU A 93 -6.28 13.96 -11.54
N PRO A 94 -6.47 14.13 -12.86
CA PRO A 94 -7.48 15.05 -13.38
C PRO A 94 -8.87 14.73 -12.84
N LEU A 95 -9.62 15.77 -12.43
CA LEU A 95 -10.96 15.59 -11.84
C LEU A 95 -11.92 14.80 -12.75
N ALA A 96 -11.82 14.99 -14.06
CA ALA A 96 -12.59 14.25 -15.06
C ALA A 96 -12.36 12.72 -15.02
N GLN A 97 -11.21 12.26 -14.51
CA GLN A 97 -10.88 10.84 -14.38
C GLN A 97 -11.24 10.26 -13.00
N ARG A 98 -11.65 11.09 -12.03
CA ARG A 98 -12.00 10.61 -10.67
C ARG A 98 -13.11 9.56 -10.71
N GLY A 99 -14.11 9.73 -11.57
CA GLY A 99 -15.21 8.78 -11.73
C GLY A 99 -14.74 7.37 -12.14
N HIS A 100 -13.72 7.28 -12.99
CA HIS A 100 -13.12 5.98 -13.33
C HIS A 100 -12.42 5.36 -12.12
N LYS A 101 -11.67 6.15 -11.34
CA LYS A 101 -11.01 5.66 -10.11
C LYS A 101 -12.02 5.16 -9.07
N VAL A 102 -13.17 5.84 -8.94
CA VAL A 102 -14.29 5.39 -8.11
C VAL A 102 -14.82 4.04 -8.59
N ALA A 103 -14.99 3.85 -9.91
CA ALA A 103 -15.45 2.57 -10.47
C ALA A 103 -14.47 1.42 -10.19
N VAL A 104 -13.16 1.68 -10.32
CA VAL A 104 -12.10 0.71 -9.98
C VAL A 104 -12.19 0.29 -8.52
N VAL A 105 -12.34 1.24 -7.59
CA VAL A 105 -12.45 0.93 -6.15
C VAL A 105 -13.74 0.17 -5.83
N ARG A 106 -14.83 0.47 -6.54
CA ARG A 106 -16.12 -0.22 -6.36
C ARG A 106 -16.07 -1.69 -6.82
N GLY A 107 -15.08 -2.09 -7.64
CA GLY A 107 -14.95 -3.44 -8.15
C GLY A 107 -16.01 -3.80 -9.20
N ARG A 108 -16.37 -2.84 -10.07
CA ARG A 108 -17.22 -3.06 -11.25
C ARG A 108 -16.39 -3.30 -12.51
#